data_AF-A0A3L6SQJ6-F1
#
_entry.id   AF-A0A3L6SQJ6-F1
#
_cell.length_a   1.000
_cell.length_b   1.000
_cell.length_c   1.000
_cell.angle_alpha   90.00
_cell.angle_beta   90.00
_cell.angle_gamma   90.00
#
_symmetry.space_group_name_H-M   'P 1'
#
loop_
_entity.id
_entity.type
_entity.pdbx_description
1 polymer ?
#
loop_
_entity_poly.entity_id
_entity_poly.type
_entity_poly.pdbx_seq_one_letter_code
_entity_poly.pdbx_strand_id
1 'polypeptide(L)'
;MVHELGGLRGRVRQVGHRGDAGFRGWAEGFVPLAVSSADPSAVEPLARSFFAMDPRAAHGLARMIFLGDQRGVLDDVAVPCTLVHVSRDFAAPPCVGRYMQARMLAARCAAAAMETIDSVGHFPQLVAPDELLGILDLVLGDAHIDDDDDGETAAAAALLSEEMSSEVPAAGLVEAAPEVQGDIDVAT
;
A
#
# COMPACT_ATOMS: atom_id res chain seq x y z
N MET A 1 6.56 -17.20 -14.58
CA MET A 1 5.30 -16.62 -14.08
C MET A 1 4.14 -17.63 -13.96
N VAL A 2 3.65 -18.24 -15.04
CA VAL A 2 2.54 -19.25 -14.94
C VAL A 2 2.85 -20.47 -14.06
N HIS A 3 4.12 -20.86 -13.96
CA HIS A 3 4.57 -21.95 -13.08
C HIS A 3 4.45 -21.62 -11.58
N GLU A 4 4.69 -20.36 -11.18
CA GLU A 4 4.69 -19.97 -9.75
C GLU A 4 3.27 -19.82 -9.21
N LEU A 5 2.37 -19.22 -9.99
CA LEU A 5 0.94 -19.15 -9.64
C LEU A 5 0.26 -20.53 -9.64
N GLY A 6 0.65 -21.41 -10.59
CA GLY A 6 0.24 -22.82 -10.57
C GLY A 6 0.73 -23.56 -9.33
N GLY A 7 1.96 -23.27 -8.89
CA GLY A 7 2.54 -23.74 -7.64
C GLY A 7 1.81 -23.24 -6.40
N LEU A 8 1.36 -21.97 -6.36
CA LEU A 8 0.54 -21.46 -5.25
C LEU A 8 -0.81 -22.17 -5.18
N ARG A 9 -1.51 -22.32 -6.31
CA ARG A 9 -2.80 -23.02 -6.37
C ARG A 9 -2.69 -24.48 -5.93
N GLY A 10 -1.62 -25.17 -6.34
CA GLY A 10 -1.32 -26.53 -5.90
C GLY A 10 -1.08 -26.61 -4.38
N ARG A 11 -0.29 -25.68 -3.83
CA ARG A 11 0.00 -25.62 -2.38
C ARG A 11 -1.24 -25.32 -1.54
N VAL A 12 -2.12 -24.41 -1.98
CA VAL A 12 -3.38 -24.10 -1.28
C VAL A 12 -4.33 -25.30 -1.24
N ARG A 13 -4.38 -26.11 -2.31
CA ARG A 13 -5.15 -27.36 -2.29
C ARG A 13 -4.65 -28.35 -1.25
N GLN A 14 -3.35 -28.34 -0.94
CA GLN A 14 -2.77 -29.23 0.07
C GLN A 14 -2.97 -28.74 1.52
N VAL A 15 -3.22 -27.43 1.74
CA VAL A 15 -3.52 -26.88 3.07
C VAL A 15 -4.70 -27.63 3.71
N GLY A 16 -5.75 -27.92 2.94
CA GLY A 16 -6.95 -28.60 3.42
C GLY A 16 -6.74 -30.04 3.88
N HIS A 17 -5.69 -30.72 3.44
CA HIS A 17 -5.40 -32.09 3.87
C HIS A 17 -4.60 -32.18 5.17
N ARG A 18 -3.98 -31.07 5.62
CA ARG A 18 -3.04 -31.06 6.76
C ARG A 18 -3.50 -30.18 7.93
N GLY A 19 -4.71 -29.62 7.88
CA GLY A 19 -5.24 -28.76 8.94
C GLY A 19 -4.34 -27.57 9.25
N ASP A 20 -4.23 -27.19 10.52
CA ASP A 20 -3.49 -26.03 11.03
C ASP A 20 -2.01 -26.04 10.63
N ALA A 21 -1.36 -27.20 10.72
CA ALA A 21 0.02 -27.39 10.32
C ALA A 21 0.22 -27.18 8.81
N GLY A 22 -0.82 -27.45 8.01
CA GLY A 22 -0.84 -27.17 6.57
C GLY A 22 -0.89 -25.68 6.26
N PHE A 23 -1.72 -24.91 6.98
CA PHE A 23 -1.84 -23.47 6.74
C PHE A 23 -0.59 -22.73 7.19
N ARG A 24 -0.06 -23.05 8.38
CA ARG A 24 1.17 -22.44 8.88
C ARG A 24 2.35 -22.68 7.95
N GLY A 25 2.60 -23.93 7.56
CA GLY A 25 3.70 -24.24 6.64
C GLY A 25 3.54 -23.60 5.25
N TRP A 26 2.30 -23.42 4.78
CA TRP A 26 2.04 -22.65 3.58
C TRP A 26 2.35 -21.16 3.77
N ALA A 27 1.91 -20.56 4.88
CA ALA A 27 2.14 -19.14 5.19
C ALA A 27 3.63 -18.83 5.37
N GLU A 28 4.39 -19.71 6.03
CA GLU A 28 5.86 -19.62 6.16
C GLU A 28 6.57 -19.54 4.80
N GLY A 29 6.03 -20.20 3.77
CA GLY A 29 6.55 -20.12 2.40
C GLY A 29 5.96 -19.00 1.55
N PHE A 30 4.74 -18.52 1.85
CA PHE A 30 4.05 -17.49 1.08
C PHE A 30 4.44 -16.08 1.50
N VAL A 31 4.46 -15.80 2.81
CA VAL A 31 4.65 -14.46 3.36
C VAL A 31 5.96 -13.81 2.89
N PRO A 32 7.13 -14.47 2.91
CA PRO A 32 8.37 -13.88 2.42
C PRO A 32 8.32 -13.54 0.92
N LEU A 33 7.63 -14.34 0.10
CA LEU A 33 7.46 -14.07 -1.32
C LEU A 33 6.52 -12.87 -1.55
N ALA A 34 5.50 -12.71 -0.71
CA ALA A 34 4.52 -11.65 -0.81
C ALA A 34 5.01 -10.29 -0.33
N VAL A 35 5.89 -10.25 0.67
CA VAL A 35 6.59 -9.02 1.05
C VAL A 35 7.74 -8.72 0.10
N SER A 36 8.38 -9.76 -0.46
CA SER A 36 9.61 -9.64 -1.23
C SER A 36 10.80 -9.08 -0.42
N SER A 37 11.95 -8.91 -1.05
CA SER A 37 13.16 -8.34 -0.46
C SER A 37 13.13 -6.81 -0.30
N ALA A 38 12.01 -6.15 -0.61
CA ALA A 38 11.87 -4.69 -0.49
C ALA A 38 12.00 -4.23 0.96
N ASP A 39 11.31 -4.93 1.87
CA ASP A 39 11.39 -4.68 3.30
C ASP A 39 11.35 -5.99 4.10
N PRO A 40 12.51 -6.60 4.38
CA PRO A 40 12.60 -7.81 5.19
C PRO A 40 12.03 -7.64 6.61
N SER A 41 11.95 -6.40 7.13
CA SER A 41 11.44 -6.14 8.47
C SER A 41 9.93 -6.35 8.57
N ALA A 42 9.19 -6.22 7.45
CA ALA A 42 7.75 -6.44 7.38
C ALA A 42 7.35 -7.93 7.32
N VAL A 43 8.28 -8.84 7.01
CA VAL A 43 8.02 -10.29 6.86
C VAL A 43 7.52 -10.91 8.17
N GLU A 44 8.23 -10.67 9.25
CA GLU A 44 7.97 -11.29 10.56
C GLU A 44 6.65 -10.78 11.20
N PRO A 45 6.36 -9.46 11.22
CA PRO A 45 5.04 -8.94 11.59
C PRO A 45 3.90 -9.51 10.75
N LEU A 46 4.07 -9.61 9.43
CA LEU A 46 3.04 -10.18 8.57
C LEU A 46 2.82 -11.67 8.83
N ALA A 47 3.90 -12.43 9.04
CA ALA A 47 3.83 -13.85 9.37
C ALA A 47 3.06 -14.09 10.67
N ARG A 48 3.31 -13.29 11.71
CA ARG A 48 2.54 -13.36 12.96
C ARG A 48 1.05 -13.10 12.74
N SER A 49 0.67 -12.14 11.90
CA SER A 49 -0.73 -11.90 11.55
C SER A 49 -1.38 -13.10 10.87
N PHE A 50 -0.65 -13.81 10.00
CA PHE A 50 -1.14 -15.05 9.41
C PHE A 50 -1.29 -16.15 10.46
N PHE A 51 -0.31 -16.34 11.34
CA PHE A 51 -0.34 -17.38 12.37
C PHE A 51 -1.38 -17.15 13.47
N ALA A 52 -1.84 -15.91 13.65
CA ALA A 52 -2.88 -15.57 14.61
C ALA A 52 -4.31 -15.89 14.12
N MET A 53 -4.50 -16.22 12.83
CA MET A 53 -5.82 -16.57 12.32
C MET A 53 -6.31 -17.92 12.85
N ASP A 54 -7.62 -18.01 13.14
CA ASP A 54 -8.27 -19.31 13.38
C ASP A 54 -8.02 -20.22 12.16
N PRO A 55 -7.48 -21.43 12.34
CA PRO A 55 -7.09 -22.28 11.22
C PRO A 55 -8.23 -22.68 10.28
N ARG A 56 -9.47 -22.80 10.79
CA ARG A 56 -10.64 -23.10 9.94
C ARG A 56 -10.98 -21.90 9.08
N ALA A 57 -10.98 -20.70 9.67
CA ALA A 57 -11.16 -19.44 8.94
C ALA A 57 -10.05 -19.22 7.90
N ALA A 58 -8.79 -19.43 8.30
CA ALA A 58 -7.62 -19.29 7.44
C ALA A 58 -7.67 -20.21 6.21
N HIS A 59 -8.05 -21.48 6.42
CA HIS A 59 -8.22 -22.43 5.33
C HIS A 59 -9.37 -22.04 4.39
N GLY A 60 -10.52 -21.63 4.93
CA GLY A 60 -11.64 -21.13 4.13
C GLY A 60 -11.26 -19.91 3.29
N LEU A 61 -10.58 -18.95 3.90
CA LEU A 61 -10.08 -17.74 3.27
C LEU A 61 -9.09 -18.04 2.14
N ALA A 62 -8.08 -18.90 2.40
CA ALA A 62 -7.10 -19.28 1.39
C ALA A 62 -7.76 -19.95 0.17
N ARG A 63 -8.73 -20.85 0.38
CA ARG A 63 -9.46 -21.46 -0.73
C ARG A 63 -10.22 -20.42 -1.54
N MET A 64 -10.91 -19.50 -0.86
CA MET A 64 -11.66 -18.44 -1.52
C MET A 64 -10.74 -17.55 -2.37
N ILE A 65 -9.62 -17.09 -1.83
CA ILE A 65 -8.67 -16.20 -2.53
C ILE A 65 -8.01 -16.91 -3.73
N PHE A 66 -7.44 -18.10 -3.54
CA PHE A 66 -6.58 -18.72 -4.55
C PHE A 66 -7.32 -19.63 -5.54
N LEU A 67 -8.50 -20.16 -5.16
CA LEU A 67 -9.32 -21.01 -6.01
C LEU A 67 -10.56 -20.31 -6.57
N GLY A 68 -10.89 -19.12 -6.05
CA GLY A 68 -11.95 -18.28 -6.60
C GLY A 68 -11.63 -17.80 -8.02
N ASP A 69 -12.70 -17.55 -8.78
CA ASP A 69 -12.64 -16.88 -10.08
C ASP A 69 -13.69 -15.77 -10.09
N GLN A 70 -13.24 -14.55 -9.85
CA GLN A 70 -14.10 -13.36 -9.79
C GLN A 70 -14.07 -12.55 -11.09
N ARG A 71 -13.56 -13.12 -12.19
CA ARG A 71 -13.45 -12.37 -13.44
C ARG A 71 -14.83 -11.89 -13.93
N GLY A 72 -15.88 -12.68 -13.72
CA GLY A 72 -17.27 -12.32 -14.05
C GLY A 72 -17.76 -11.06 -13.34
N VAL A 73 -17.34 -10.84 -12.09
CA VAL A 73 -17.77 -9.70 -11.27
C VAL A 73 -17.30 -8.36 -11.84
N LEU A 74 -16.21 -8.37 -12.60
CA LEU A 74 -15.69 -7.15 -13.26
C LEU A 74 -16.69 -6.53 -14.24
N ASP A 75 -17.64 -7.32 -14.77
CA ASP A 75 -18.66 -6.83 -15.69
C ASP A 75 -19.76 -6.03 -14.97
N ASP A 76 -19.90 -6.25 -13.66
CA ASP A 76 -20.94 -5.61 -12.83
C ASP A 76 -20.46 -4.31 -12.17
N VAL A 77 -19.17 -3.99 -12.27
CA VAL A 77 -18.62 -2.75 -11.70
C VAL A 77 -19.07 -1.55 -12.54
N ALA A 78 -19.92 -0.69 -11.97
CA ALA A 78 -20.46 0.49 -12.66
C ALA A 78 -19.79 1.82 -12.26
N VAL A 79 -19.16 1.88 -11.09
CA VAL A 79 -18.57 3.11 -10.54
C VAL A 79 -17.17 3.37 -11.11
N PRO A 80 -16.71 4.64 -11.15
CA PRO A 80 -15.31 4.96 -11.43
C PRO A 80 -14.37 4.20 -10.48
N CYS A 81 -13.26 3.70 -11.01
CA CYS A 81 -12.29 2.91 -10.25
C CYS A 81 -10.86 3.35 -10.57
N THR A 82 -10.00 3.38 -9.55
CA THR A 82 -8.55 3.47 -9.73
C THR A 82 -7.93 2.14 -9.34
N LEU A 83 -7.27 1.48 -10.30
CA LEU A 83 -6.57 0.22 -10.08
C LEU A 83 -5.12 0.52 -9.71
N VAL A 84 -4.80 0.37 -8.42
CA VAL A 84 -3.43 0.55 -7.91
C VAL A 84 -2.72 -0.80 -7.87
N HIS A 85 -1.51 -0.89 -8.43
CA HIS A 85 -0.73 -2.12 -8.40
C HIS A 85 0.78 -1.88 -8.34
N VAL A 86 1.52 -2.89 -7.89
CA VAL A 86 2.99 -2.85 -7.81
C VAL A 86 3.61 -3.37 -9.12
N SER A 87 4.69 -2.75 -9.59
CA SER A 87 5.34 -3.08 -10.86
C SER A 87 5.91 -4.51 -10.89
N ARG A 88 6.46 -4.98 -9.76
CA ARG A 88 7.04 -6.33 -9.58
C ARG A 88 6.27 -7.13 -8.52
N ASP A 89 4.99 -7.38 -8.77
CA ASP A 89 4.14 -8.27 -7.99
C ASP A 89 4.11 -9.69 -8.58
N PHE A 90 4.53 -10.69 -7.79
CA PHE A 90 4.55 -12.09 -8.20
C PHE A 90 3.14 -12.73 -8.24
N ALA A 91 2.22 -12.24 -7.43
CA ALA A 91 0.86 -12.75 -7.29
C ALA A 91 -0.10 -12.09 -8.30
N ALA A 92 0.08 -10.79 -8.54
CA ALA A 92 -0.72 -10.01 -9.50
C ALA A 92 0.17 -9.20 -10.47
N PRO A 93 0.82 -9.85 -11.45
CA PRO A 93 1.69 -9.14 -12.40
C PRO A 93 0.94 -8.06 -13.19
N PRO A 94 1.62 -7.06 -13.78
CA PRO A 94 0.98 -5.91 -14.44
C PRO A 94 -0.08 -6.24 -15.50
N CYS A 95 -0.02 -7.42 -16.12
CA CYS A 95 -1.05 -7.86 -17.06
C CYS A 95 -2.42 -8.12 -16.41
N VAL A 96 -2.47 -8.42 -15.11
CA VAL A 96 -3.71 -8.61 -14.35
C VAL A 96 -4.46 -7.28 -14.22
N GLY A 97 -3.77 -6.20 -13.83
CA GLY A 97 -4.35 -4.85 -13.78
C GLY A 97 -4.88 -4.40 -15.14
N ARG A 98 -4.09 -4.59 -16.20
CA ARG A 98 -4.52 -4.30 -17.58
C ARG A 98 -5.74 -5.11 -18.01
N TYR A 99 -5.80 -6.39 -17.65
CA TYR A 99 -6.97 -7.23 -17.91
C TYR A 99 -8.21 -6.71 -17.18
N MET A 100 -8.09 -6.36 -15.90
CA MET A 100 -9.18 -5.81 -15.11
C MET A 100 -9.69 -4.50 -15.71
N GLN A 101 -8.79 -3.55 -15.98
CA GLN A 101 -9.12 -2.27 -16.59
C GLN A 101 -9.87 -2.45 -17.92
N ALA A 102 -9.32 -3.26 -18.83
CA ALA A 102 -9.91 -3.50 -20.14
C ALA A 102 -11.30 -4.15 -20.05
N ARG A 103 -11.48 -5.12 -19.15
CA ARG A 103 -12.77 -5.80 -18.96
C ARG A 103 -13.81 -4.86 -18.34
N MET A 104 -13.45 -4.12 -17.32
CA MET A 104 -14.34 -3.16 -16.65
C MET A 104 -14.82 -2.09 -17.62
N LEU A 105 -13.92 -1.48 -18.40
CA LEU A 105 -14.23 -0.46 -19.41
C LEU A 105 -15.04 -1.00 -20.58
N ALA A 106 -14.83 -2.26 -20.98
CA ALA A 106 -15.64 -2.89 -22.02
C ALA A 106 -17.07 -3.22 -21.55
N ALA A 107 -17.31 -3.19 -20.24
CA ALA A 107 -18.59 -3.53 -19.62
C ALA A 107 -19.31 -2.26 -19.14
N ARG A 108 -19.50 -2.11 -17.84
CA ARG A 108 -20.37 -1.07 -17.24
C ARG A 108 -19.62 0.04 -16.53
N CYS A 109 -18.30 -0.08 -16.37
CA CYS A 109 -17.53 0.83 -15.53
C CYS A 109 -17.43 2.21 -16.19
N ALA A 110 -17.82 3.26 -15.48
CA ALA A 110 -17.80 4.63 -15.99
C ALA A 110 -16.39 5.13 -16.34
N ALA A 111 -15.39 4.75 -15.55
CA ALA A 111 -13.98 5.05 -15.78
C ALA A 111 -13.09 4.08 -15.00
N ALA A 112 -11.96 3.68 -15.56
CA ALA A 112 -10.97 2.85 -14.88
C ALA A 112 -9.55 3.41 -15.10
N ALA A 113 -8.99 4.06 -14.09
CA ALA A 113 -7.61 4.52 -14.09
C ALA A 113 -6.65 3.41 -13.63
N MET A 114 -5.37 3.54 -13.96
CA MET A 114 -4.32 2.64 -13.50
C MET A 114 -3.17 3.45 -12.92
N GLU A 115 -2.81 3.14 -11.68
CA GLU A 115 -1.65 3.70 -10.98
C GLU A 115 -0.66 2.59 -10.67
N THR A 116 0.60 2.77 -11.06
CA THR A 116 1.66 1.77 -10.84
C THR A 116 2.69 2.30 -9.87
N ILE A 117 2.86 1.58 -8.74
CA ILE A 117 3.94 1.83 -7.79
C ILE A 117 5.18 1.05 -8.24
N ASP A 118 6.31 1.72 -8.46
CA ASP A 118 7.57 1.06 -8.84
C ASP A 118 8.28 0.42 -7.64
N SER A 119 7.70 -0.67 -7.14
CA SER A 119 8.26 -1.45 -6.03
C SER A 119 8.23 -2.96 -6.34
N VAL A 120 8.58 -3.78 -5.36
CA VAL A 120 8.49 -5.24 -5.43
C VAL A 120 7.76 -5.77 -4.20
N GLY A 121 6.83 -6.69 -4.42
CA GLY A 121 5.95 -7.22 -3.38
C GLY A 121 4.48 -7.10 -3.77
N HIS A 122 3.63 -7.70 -2.96
CA HIS A 122 2.18 -7.78 -3.17
C HIS A 122 1.39 -6.81 -2.28
N PHE A 123 2.00 -6.34 -1.19
CA PHE A 123 1.37 -5.47 -0.19
C PHE A 123 1.98 -4.06 -0.25
N PRO A 124 1.54 -3.18 -1.18
CA PRO A 124 2.08 -1.83 -1.31
C PRO A 124 2.03 -1.04 0.00
N GLN A 125 1.00 -1.26 0.84
CA GLN A 125 0.88 -0.64 2.16
C GLN A 125 2.00 -1.04 3.15
N LEU A 126 2.77 -2.08 2.85
CA LEU A 126 3.92 -2.51 3.64
C LEU A 126 5.24 -2.16 2.94
N VAL A 127 5.32 -2.32 1.61
CA VAL A 127 6.60 -2.23 0.87
C VAL A 127 6.85 -0.87 0.20
N ALA A 128 5.82 -0.03 0.10
CA ALA A 128 5.85 1.29 -0.51
C ALA A 128 4.71 2.17 0.07
N PRO A 129 4.69 2.37 1.41
CA PRO A 129 3.57 3.02 2.08
C PRO A 129 3.41 4.49 1.65
N ASP A 130 4.50 5.23 1.47
CA ASP A 130 4.46 6.65 1.14
C ASP A 130 3.91 6.87 -0.28
N GLU A 131 4.31 6.04 -1.24
CA GLU A 131 3.78 6.07 -2.61
C GLU A 131 2.30 5.70 -2.64
N LEU A 132 1.89 4.70 -1.85
CA LEU A 132 0.48 4.34 -1.76
C LEU A 132 -0.35 5.47 -1.15
N LEU A 133 0.14 6.14 -0.10
CA LEU A 133 -0.53 7.28 0.52
C LEU A 133 -0.69 8.43 -0.47
N GLY A 134 0.35 8.77 -1.23
CA GLY A 134 0.25 9.81 -2.27
C GLY A 134 -0.80 9.52 -3.34
N ILE A 135 -0.96 8.26 -3.74
CA ILE A 135 -2.03 7.85 -4.66
C ILE A 135 -3.41 7.94 -4.00
N LEU A 136 -3.54 7.55 -2.74
CA LEU A 136 -4.80 7.65 -2.01
C LEU A 136 -5.22 9.11 -1.83
N ASP A 137 -4.29 10.01 -1.51
CA ASP A 137 -4.55 11.44 -1.39
C ASP A 137 -5.01 12.03 -2.73
N LEU A 138 -4.39 11.63 -3.84
CA LEU A 138 -4.83 12.05 -5.19
C LEU A 138 -6.26 11.55 -5.49
N VAL A 139 -6.53 10.27 -5.25
CA VAL A 139 -7.81 9.64 -5.63
C VAL A 139 -8.97 10.06 -4.73
N LEU A 140 -8.71 10.23 -3.43
CA LEU A 140 -9.72 10.55 -2.42
C LEU A 140 -9.81 12.05 -2.13
N GLY A 141 -8.73 12.81 -2.33
CA GLY A 141 -8.70 14.27 -2.15
C GLY A 141 -9.45 15.01 -3.25
N ASP A 142 -9.43 14.50 -4.48
CA ASP A 142 -10.23 15.06 -5.60
C ASP A 142 -11.74 14.83 -5.44
N ALA A 143 -12.17 14.02 -4.44
CA ALA A 143 -13.58 13.68 -4.23
C ALA A 143 -14.38 14.76 -3.49
N HIS A 144 -13.76 15.85 -3.00
CA HIS A 144 -14.48 16.92 -2.30
C HIS A 144 -13.74 18.29 -2.28
N ILE A 145 -13.92 19.08 -3.35
CA ILE A 145 -14.02 20.55 -3.25
C ILE A 145 -15.27 20.94 -4.06
N ASP A 146 -16.43 20.66 -3.48
CA ASP A 146 -17.73 21.23 -3.84
C ASP A 146 -18.62 21.03 -2.60
N ASP A 147 -18.22 21.62 -1.48
CA ASP A 147 -19.11 21.95 -0.38
C ASP A 147 -19.01 23.47 -0.22
N ASP A 148 -20.15 24.12 -0.36
CA ASP A 148 -20.34 25.57 -0.30
C ASP A 148 -19.62 26.20 0.93
N ASP A 149 -18.51 26.90 0.73
CA ASP A 149 -18.03 27.95 1.65
C ASP A 149 -18.09 29.30 0.94
N ASP A 150 -19.29 29.86 0.96
CA ASP A 150 -19.51 31.27 0.68
C ASP A 150 -18.87 32.10 1.81
N GLY A 151 -17.56 32.35 1.72
CA GLY A 151 -16.98 33.63 2.14
C GLY A 151 -16.51 33.80 3.59
N GLU A 152 -15.86 32.81 4.21
CA GLU A 152 -15.21 33.04 5.52
C GLU A 152 -13.66 32.93 5.51
N THR A 153 -13.05 32.29 4.51
CA THR A 153 -11.58 32.09 4.49
C THR A 153 -10.77 33.35 4.17
N ALA A 154 -11.32 34.31 3.42
CA ALA A 154 -10.61 35.54 3.07
C ALA A 154 -10.46 36.53 4.24
N ALA A 155 -11.39 36.50 5.20
CA ALA A 155 -11.36 37.38 6.37
C ALA A 155 -10.28 36.98 7.39
N ALA A 156 -10.03 35.68 7.57
CA ALA A 156 -9.00 35.18 8.49
C ALA A 156 -7.57 35.50 8.01
N ALA A 157 -7.32 35.47 6.69
CA ALA A 157 -6.01 35.80 6.12
C ALA A 157 -5.66 37.30 6.26
N ALA A 158 -6.66 38.18 6.24
CA ALA A 158 -6.46 39.62 6.40
C ALA A 158 -6.06 39.99 7.84
N LEU A 159 -6.67 39.35 8.85
CA LEU A 159 -6.39 39.62 10.27
C LEU A 159 -4.98 39.19 10.71
N LEU A 160 -4.43 38.14 10.10
CA LEU A 160 -3.07 37.67 10.38
C LEU A 160 -1.98 38.59 9.81
N SER A 161 -2.29 39.38 8.78
CA SER A 161 -1.32 40.31 8.19
C SER A 161 -1.18 41.61 9.00
N GLU A 162 -2.17 41.99 9.81
CA GLU A 162 -2.11 43.22 10.62
C GLU A 162 -1.38 43.03 11.98
N GLU A 163 -1.34 41.82 12.54
CA GLU A 163 -0.65 41.56 13.82
C GLU A 163 0.87 41.37 13.71
N MET A 164 1.44 41.20 12.51
CA MET A 164 2.89 41.02 12.33
C MET A 164 3.70 42.32 12.21
N SER A 165 3.08 43.47 12.44
CA SER A 165 3.74 44.78 12.35
C SER A 165 3.75 45.50 13.70
N SER A 166 4.41 44.91 14.71
CA SER A 166 4.72 45.62 15.97
C SER A 166 5.99 45.10 16.65
N GLU A 167 7.07 45.83 16.35
CA GLU A 167 8.24 46.19 17.17
C GLU A 167 9.29 45.16 17.68
N VAL A 168 10.56 45.58 17.51
CA VAL A 168 11.85 45.03 17.98
C VAL A 168 12.47 46.05 18.94
N PRO A 169 13.24 45.65 19.99
CA PRO A 169 14.66 46.05 20.03
C PRO A 169 15.57 44.92 20.58
N ALA A 170 16.67 44.54 19.93
CA ALA A 170 18.02 45.14 19.86
C ALA A 170 18.99 44.75 21.00
N ALA A 171 19.93 43.83 20.70
CA ALA A 171 21.31 43.65 21.22
C ALA A 171 21.85 42.35 20.57
N GLY A 172 23.09 42.17 20.09
CA GLY A 172 24.34 42.92 20.13
C GLY A 172 25.49 41.89 20.01
N LEU A 173 26.16 41.88 18.86
CA LEU A 173 27.58 41.52 18.61
C LEU A 173 28.15 40.10 18.95
N VAL A 174 28.63 39.43 17.89
CA VAL A 174 30.05 38.98 17.67
C VAL A 174 30.49 37.51 17.96
N GLU A 175 30.97 36.89 16.87
CA GLU A 175 32.09 35.95 16.64
C GLU A 175 32.08 34.46 17.05
N ALA A 176 32.44 33.66 16.02
CA ALA A 176 33.29 32.48 15.96
C ALA A 176 33.00 31.24 16.84
N ALA A 177 32.56 30.16 16.17
CA ALA A 177 32.57 28.81 16.72
C ALA A 177 33.91 28.11 16.41
N PRO A 178 34.57 27.43 17.38
CA PRO A 178 35.70 26.57 17.12
C PRO A 178 35.26 25.16 16.69
N GLU A 179 36.06 24.54 15.81
CA GLU A 179 36.07 23.10 15.52
C GLU A 179 36.26 22.28 16.80
N VAL A 180 35.44 21.22 16.97
CA VAL A 180 35.71 20.16 17.94
C VAL A 180 35.59 18.79 17.27
N GLN A 181 36.72 18.11 17.38
CA GLN A 181 37.05 16.74 17.04
C GLN A 181 36.54 15.75 18.12
N GLY A 182 36.15 14.55 17.71
CA GLY A 182 35.85 13.42 18.61
C GLY A 182 35.20 12.27 17.83
N ASP A 183 36.03 11.41 17.25
CA ASP A 183 36.38 10.08 17.76
C ASP A 183 35.35 8.99 17.39
N ILE A 184 35.78 8.18 16.42
CA ILE A 184 35.17 6.94 15.99
C ILE A 184 35.72 5.86 16.91
N ASP A 185 34.85 5.15 17.63
CA ASP A 185 35.23 3.94 18.34
C ASP A 185 34.55 2.72 17.68
N VAL A 186 35.39 1.83 17.16
CA VAL A 186 35.05 0.52 16.58
C VAL A 186 35.60 -0.53 17.54
N ALA A 187 34.75 -1.30 18.23
CA ALA A 187 35.01 -2.71 18.57
C ALA A 187 33.91 -3.33 19.44
N THR A 188 33.25 -4.36 18.90
CA THR A 188 33.11 -5.75 19.42
C THR A 188 31.72 -6.30 19.17
#